data_AF-A0A8T6C959-F1
#
_entry.id   AF-A0A8T6C959-F1
#
_cell.length_a   1.000
_cell.length_b   1.000
_cell.length_c   1.000
_cell.angle_alpha   90.00
_cell.angle_beta   90.00
_cell.angle_gamma   90.00
#
_symmetry.space_group_name_H-M   'P 1'
#
loop_
_entity.id
_entity.type
_entity.pdbx_description
1 polymer ?
#
loop_
_entity_poly.entity_id
_entity_poly.type
_entity_poly.pdbx_seq_one_letter_code
_entity_poly.pdbx_strand_id
1 'polypeptide(L)'
;TGYLIMSFYSVIAGSTIDYLFLAAGGAFKGLTRESAEALNAGLNDNPLRLGAWHTLFMLASCLIVGRNVRRGIEAAVRLLMPLLFLLLLAVIAYALIEGDAAAGLNFMFDFRFEQLTAASALEAISHAFFSIGVAMGLMMMYGAFAPREVSLPQTCVGITIADTGVAVLAGIAIFPLVFANGLEPGSGPSLVFLTLPIAFGGMPGGSFFGSIFFLLLGFAALTSAIALMEAAVTLVQERLQLGRWAATLSVGVTLWGLGWLTVLSFGEGAEWNVVAGKNPFELIDYLTATIMMPLGGALMALFAGWQMKRSLLLGELGWQPGKLFTLWLALLRWVAPAAILIIMYNALFGG
;
A
#
# COMPACT_ATOMS: atom_id res chain seq x y z
N THR A 1 -6.16 -12.77 -2.32
CA THR A 1 -5.60 -11.48 -2.72
C THR A 1 -4.52 -11.01 -1.75
N GLY A 2 -4.86 -10.64 -0.51
CA GLY A 2 -3.88 -10.08 0.44
C GLY A 2 -2.63 -10.94 0.69
N TYR A 3 -2.78 -12.28 0.70
CA TYR A 3 -1.66 -13.21 0.83
C TYR A 3 -0.64 -13.10 -0.32
N LEU A 4 -1.09 -13.07 -1.57
CA LEU A 4 -0.18 -12.91 -2.72
C LEU A 4 0.37 -11.49 -2.82
N ILE A 5 -0.41 -10.47 -2.43
CA ILE A 5 0.10 -9.09 -2.37
C ILE A 5 1.26 -9.00 -1.39
N MET A 6 1.10 -9.61 -0.21
CA MET A 6 2.14 -9.59 0.82
C MET A 6 3.48 -10.17 0.34
N SER A 7 3.51 -11.12 -0.61
CA SER A 7 4.76 -11.73 -1.07
C SER A 7 5.65 -10.77 -1.87
N PHE A 8 5.10 -9.97 -2.78
CA PHE A 8 5.88 -8.95 -3.49
C PHE A 8 6.00 -7.66 -2.68
N TYR A 9 5.00 -7.35 -1.84
CA TYR A 9 5.01 -6.17 -0.99
C TYR A 9 6.20 -6.16 -0.02
N SER A 10 6.56 -7.32 0.55
CA SER A 10 7.73 -7.45 1.41
C SER A 10 9.05 -7.18 0.68
N VAL A 11 9.12 -7.42 -0.63
CA VAL A 11 10.30 -7.11 -1.44
C VAL A 11 10.43 -5.60 -1.64
N ILE A 12 9.34 -4.91 -2.01
CA ILE A 12 9.31 -3.45 -2.16
C ILE A 12 9.60 -2.75 -0.81
N ALA A 13 9.06 -3.29 0.29
CA ALA A 13 9.36 -2.83 1.63
C ALA A 13 10.84 -3.07 2.01
N GLY A 14 11.42 -4.19 1.57
CA GLY A 14 12.85 -4.46 1.68
C GLY A 14 13.69 -3.40 0.97
N SER A 15 13.35 -3.04 -0.27
CA SER A 15 14.02 -1.96 -1.01
C SER A 15 13.93 -0.62 -0.27
N THR A 16 12.81 -0.33 0.38
CA THR A 16 12.65 0.88 1.21
C THR A 16 13.67 0.93 2.35
N ILE A 17 13.94 -0.21 2.99
CA ILE A 17 14.95 -0.31 4.06
C ILE A 17 16.35 -0.11 3.47
N ASP A 18 16.66 -0.69 2.31
CA ASP A 18 17.95 -0.46 1.64
C ASP A 18 18.19 1.03 1.38
N TYR A 19 17.18 1.72 0.82
CA TYR A 19 17.24 3.15 0.53
C TYR A 19 17.34 4.02 1.79
N LEU A 20 16.77 3.59 2.92
CA LEU A 20 17.00 4.24 4.21
C LEU A 20 18.49 4.26 4.58
N PHE A 21 19.19 3.13 4.44
CA PHE A 21 20.62 3.05 4.72
C PHE A 21 21.46 3.83 3.70
N LEU A 22 21.08 3.81 2.42
CA LEU A 22 21.72 4.63 1.39
C LEU A 22 21.57 6.14 1.69
N ALA A 23 20.37 6.58 2.07
CA ALA A 23 20.11 7.96 2.47
C ALA A 23 20.98 8.37 3.66
N ALA A 24 21.00 7.52 4.70
CA ALA A 24 21.74 7.77 5.94
C ALA A 24 23.26 7.78 5.72
N GLY A 25 23.75 6.92 4.82
CA GLY A 25 25.15 6.89 4.38
C GLY A 25 25.53 8.05 3.46
N GLY A 26 24.59 8.88 3.04
CA GLY A 26 24.84 10.02 2.15
C GLY A 26 25.03 9.64 0.68
N ALA A 27 24.59 8.44 0.27
CA ALA A 27 24.71 7.94 -1.11
C ALA A 27 23.92 8.77 -2.13
N PHE A 28 22.99 9.61 -1.67
CA PHE A 28 22.19 10.47 -2.54
C PHE A 28 22.91 11.74 -2.99
N LYS A 29 24.00 12.14 -2.32
CA LYS A 29 24.68 13.40 -2.61
C LYS A 29 25.21 13.42 -4.04
N GLY A 30 24.75 14.41 -4.82
CA GLY A 30 25.17 14.58 -6.21
C GLY A 30 24.62 13.53 -7.18
N LEU A 31 23.54 12.82 -6.81
CA LEU A 31 22.88 11.92 -7.75
C LEU A 31 22.31 12.69 -8.94
N THR A 32 22.74 12.29 -10.14
CA THR A 32 22.06 12.58 -11.40
C THR A 32 20.99 11.51 -11.68
N ARG A 33 20.10 11.77 -12.65
CA ARG A 33 19.11 10.77 -13.11
C ARG A 33 19.75 9.43 -13.49
N GLU A 34 20.80 9.47 -14.30
CA GLU A 34 21.54 8.27 -14.73
C GLU A 34 22.15 7.51 -13.53
N SER A 35 22.76 8.22 -12.59
CA SER A 35 23.33 7.57 -11.39
C SER A 35 22.28 7.02 -10.43
N ALA A 36 21.09 7.64 -10.36
CA ALA A 36 19.96 7.14 -9.57
C ALA A 36 19.35 5.88 -10.22
N GLU A 37 19.23 5.87 -11.55
CA GLU A 37 18.83 4.69 -12.33
C GLU A 37 19.82 3.54 -12.14
N ALA A 38 21.12 3.82 -12.22
CA ALA A 38 22.18 2.85 -11.96
C ALA A 38 22.17 2.34 -10.51
N LEU A 39 21.89 3.21 -9.53
CA LEU A 39 21.75 2.82 -8.12
C LEU A 39 20.58 1.86 -7.92
N ASN A 40 19.44 2.16 -8.53
CA ASN A 40 18.25 1.31 -8.47
C ASN A 40 18.44 -0.02 -9.22
N ALA A 41 19.01 0.04 -10.43
CA ALA A 41 19.38 -1.14 -11.20
C ALA A 41 20.35 -2.02 -10.41
N GLY A 42 21.37 -1.44 -9.77
CA GLY A 42 22.32 -2.19 -8.93
C GLY A 42 21.71 -2.89 -7.71
N LEU A 43 20.56 -2.43 -7.21
CA LEU A 43 19.79 -3.17 -6.19
C LEU A 43 18.99 -4.31 -6.84
N ASN A 44 18.30 -4.04 -7.93
CA ASN A 44 17.45 -5.00 -8.66
C ASN A 44 18.27 -6.13 -9.30
N ASP A 45 19.48 -5.84 -9.76
CA ASP A 45 20.44 -6.79 -10.35
C ASP A 45 21.21 -7.58 -9.30
N ASN A 46 20.98 -7.32 -8.01
CA ASN A 46 21.61 -8.04 -6.91
C ASN A 46 20.58 -8.81 -6.05
N PRO A 47 20.17 -10.02 -6.50
CA PRO A 47 19.19 -10.84 -5.79
C PRO A 47 19.56 -11.15 -4.33
N LEU A 48 20.86 -11.23 -4.02
CA LEU A 48 21.31 -11.50 -2.66
C LEU A 48 21.08 -10.30 -1.74
N ARG A 49 21.41 -9.09 -2.20
CA ARG A 49 21.18 -7.85 -1.44
C ARG A 49 19.68 -7.60 -1.25
N LEU A 50 18.91 -7.65 -2.34
CA LEU A 50 17.46 -7.45 -2.28
C LEU A 50 16.77 -8.55 -1.45
N GLY A 51 17.17 -9.80 -1.65
CA GLY A 51 16.69 -10.95 -0.90
C GLY A 51 17.03 -10.88 0.59
N ALA A 52 18.17 -10.31 0.97
CA ALA A 52 18.53 -10.09 2.37
C ALA A 52 17.60 -9.08 3.05
N TRP A 53 17.28 -7.96 2.39
CA TRP A 53 16.35 -6.97 2.92
C TRP A 53 14.91 -7.47 2.99
N HIS A 54 14.44 -8.19 1.96
CA HIS A 54 13.18 -8.92 1.98
C HIS A 54 13.11 -9.89 3.17
N THR A 55 14.17 -10.68 3.38
CA THR A 55 14.25 -11.63 4.50
C THR A 55 14.18 -10.90 5.84
N LEU A 56 14.93 -9.81 6.02
CA LEU A 56 14.91 -9.01 7.24
C LEU A 56 13.50 -8.45 7.51
N PHE A 57 12.84 -7.91 6.49
CA PHE A 57 11.48 -7.37 6.60
C PHE A 57 10.46 -8.46 6.96
N MET A 58 10.56 -9.64 6.34
CA MET A 58 9.70 -10.79 6.66
C MET A 58 9.94 -11.29 8.09
N LEU A 59 11.18 -11.34 8.56
CA LEU A 59 11.49 -11.71 9.94
C LEU A 59 10.89 -10.70 10.93
N ALA A 60 11.05 -9.40 10.68
CA ALA A 60 10.43 -8.35 11.51
C ALA A 60 8.90 -8.49 11.56
N SER A 61 8.27 -8.73 10.41
CA SER A 61 6.82 -8.94 10.30
C SER A 61 6.35 -10.18 11.08
N CYS A 62 7.02 -11.32 10.88
CA CYS A 62 6.78 -12.56 11.63
C CYS A 62 6.94 -12.36 13.14
N LEU A 63 7.96 -11.62 13.57
CA LEU A 63 8.22 -11.39 14.99
C LEU A 63 7.11 -10.58 15.67
N ILE A 64 6.50 -9.64 14.95
CA ILE A 64 5.39 -8.84 15.45
C ILE A 64 4.11 -9.67 15.48
N VAL A 65 3.78 -10.33 14.36
CA VAL A 65 2.54 -11.13 14.23
C VAL A 65 2.56 -12.33 15.18
N GLY A 66 3.70 -12.99 15.36
CA GLY A 66 3.85 -14.17 16.21
C GLY A 66 3.67 -13.89 17.72
N ARG A 67 3.86 -12.64 18.17
CA ARG A 67 3.69 -12.23 19.58
C ARG A 67 2.22 -12.05 20.02
N ASN A 68 1.26 -12.44 19.19
CA ASN A 68 -0.19 -12.25 19.35
C ASN A 68 -0.62 -10.78 19.23
N VAL A 69 -1.93 -10.56 19.04
CA VAL A 69 -2.53 -9.24 18.74
C VAL A 69 -2.14 -8.16 19.76
N ARG A 70 -2.38 -8.37 21.07
CA ARG A 70 -2.12 -7.34 22.10
C ARG A 70 -0.64 -6.97 22.26
N ARG A 71 0.26 -7.96 22.30
CA ARG A 71 1.70 -7.74 22.60
C ARG A 71 2.53 -7.46 21.36
N GLY A 72 2.04 -7.82 20.18
CA GLY A 72 2.70 -7.60 18.90
C GLY A 72 2.04 -6.48 18.13
N ILE A 73 0.89 -6.78 17.52
CA ILE A 73 0.22 -5.91 16.53
C ILE A 73 -0.21 -4.59 17.17
N GLU A 74 -0.95 -4.64 18.26
CA GLU A 74 -1.47 -3.44 18.93
C GLU A 74 -0.35 -2.56 19.48
N ALA A 75 0.69 -3.17 20.07
CA ALA A 75 1.86 -2.45 20.55
C ALA A 75 2.63 -1.78 19.39
N ALA A 76 2.82 -2.48 18.27
CA ALA A 76 3.47 -1.94 17.09
C ALA A 76 2.66 -0.77 16.51
N VAL A 77 1.36 -0.93 16.30
CA VAL A 77 0.49 0.13 15.73
C VAL A 77 0.43 1.35 16.66
N ARG A 78 0.30 1.15 17.98
CA ARG A 78 0.29 2.25 18.97
C ARG A 78 1.58 3.06 18.99
N LEU A 79 2.72 2.45 18.64
CA LEU A 79 4.01 3.13 18.56
C LEU A 79 4.27 3.73 17.18
N LEU A 80 4.06 2.93 16.11
CA LEU A 80 4.41 3.28 14.75
C LEU A 80 3.51 4.36 14.17
N MET A 81 2.20 4.36 14.46
CA MET A 81 1.27 5.33 13.87
C MET A 81 1.55 6.78 14.33
N PRO A 82 1.74 7.09 15.63
CA PRO A 82 2.13 8.44 16.05
C PRO A 82 3.49 8.85 15.49
N LEU A 83 4.45 7.91 15.45
CA LEU A 83 5.79 8.19 14.94
C LEU A 83 5.76 8.49 13.43
N LEU A 84 4.99 7.71 12.65
CA LEU A 84 4.75 7.97 11.24
C LEU A 84 4.20 9.37 11.02
N PHE A 85 3.18 9.77 11.81
CA PHE A 85 2.60 11.11 11.68
C PHE A 85 3.60 12.23 12.03
N LEU A 86 4.41 12.06 13.08
CA LEU A 86 5.45 13.02 13.44
C LEU A 86 6.54 13.15 12.37
N LEU A 87 7.00 12.02 11.82
CA LEU A 87 7.96 12.02 10.73
C LEU A 87 7.36 12.66 9.47
N LEU A 88 6.09 12.42 9.18
CA LEU A 88 5.39 13.02 8.04
C LEU A 88 5.36 14.55 8.17
N LEU A 89 5.00 15.07 9.34
CA LEU A 89 5.01 16.50 9.61
C LEU A 89 6.42 17.10 9.49
N ALA A 90 7.45 16.38 9.91
CA ALA A 90 8.83 16.82 9.76
C ALA A 90 9.24 16.95 8.27
N VAL A 91 8.87 15.96 7.44
CA VAL A 91 9.13 16.03 5.99
C VAL A 91 8.30 17.13 5.33
N ILE A 92 7.04 17.32 5.71
CA ILE A 92 6.20 18.41 5.19
C ILE A 92 6.82 19.76 5.52
N ALA A 93 7.23 19.98 6.78
CA ALA A 93 7.85 21.23 7.18
C ALA A 93 9.11 21.50 6.34
N TYR A 94 9.95 20.48 6.13
CA TYR A 94 11.12 20.59 5.27
C TYR A 94 10.77 20.89 3.81
N ALA A 95 9.79 20.17 3.24
CA ALA A 95 9.35 20.34 1.87
C ALA A 95 8.77 21.73 1.60
N LEU A 96 8.11 22.34 2.58
CA LEU A 96 7.56 23.69 2.46
C LEU A 96 8.61 24.79 2.63
N ILE A 97 9.72 24.52 3.34
CA ILE A 97 10.80 25.49 3.57
C ILE A 97 11.83 25.45 2.44
N GLU A 98 12.29 24.25 2.07
CA GLU A 98 13.39 24.04 1.13
C GLU A 98 12.90 23.67 -0.29
N GLY A 99 11.66 23.21 -0.42
CA GLY A 99 11.05 22.87 -1.70
C GLY A 99 10.30 24.03 -2.37
N ASP A 100 9.70 23.76 -3.52
CA ASP A 100 8.83 24.70 -4.23
C ASP A 100 7.38 24.48 -3.80
N ALA A 101 7.04 25.05 -2.64
CA ALA A 101 5.71 24.93 -2.05
C ALA A 101 4.62 25.44 -3.00
N ALA A 102 4.87 26.53 -3.73
CA ALA A 102 3.88 27.12 -4.62
C ALA A 102 3.59 26.18 -5.80
N ALA A 103 4.61 25.69 -6.48
CA ALA A 103 4.44 24.76 -7.60
C ALA A 103 3.81 23.43 -7.13
N GLY A 104 4.28 22.88 -6.00
CA GLY A 104 3.74 21.63 -5.45
C GLY A 104 2.27 21.73 -5.05
N LEU A 105 1.88 22.80 -4.34
CA LEU A 105 0.48 23.00 -3.94
C LEU A 105 -0.42 23.32 -5.14
N ASN A 106 0.08 24.12 -6.10
CA ASN A 106 -0.67 24.36 -7.33
C ASN A 106 -0.86 23.05 -8.10
N PHE A 107 0.16 22.22 -8.25
CA PHE A 107 0.02 20.92 -8.92
C PHE A 107 -1.05 20.03 -8.27
N MET A 108 -1.15 20.03 -6.93
CA MET A 108 -2.10 19.20 -6.20
C MET A 108 -3.54 19.73 -6.20
N PHE A 109 -3.71 21.05 -6.10
CA PHE A 109 -4.99 21.68 -5.77
C PHE A 109 -5.56 22.56 -6.89
N ASP A 110 -4.80 22.82 -7.95
CA ASP A 110 -5.30 23.51 -9.15
C ASP A 110 -6.29 22.60 -9.89
N PHE A 111 -7.57 22.94 -9.79
CA PHE A 111 -8.64 22.12 -10.35
C PHE A 111 -8.83 22.40 -11.84
N ARG A 112 -8.55 21.40 -12.69
CA ARG A 112 -8.64 21.49 -14.14
C ARG A 112 -9.77 20.63 -14.69
N PHE A 113 -10.82 21.27 -15.18
CA PHE A 113 -11.99 20.57 -15.74
C PHE A 113 -11.62 19.69 -16.94
N GLU A 114 -10.60 20.07 -17.71
CA GLU A 114 -10.15 19.29 -18.87
C GLU A 114 -9.55 17.94 -18.48
N GLN A 115 -9.06 17.81 -17.24
CA GLN A 115 -8.48 16.57 -16.72
C GLN A 115 -9.52 15.64 -16.10
N LEU A 116 -10.77 16.10 -15.95
CA LEU A 116 -11.88 15.28 -15.45
C LEU A 116 -12.44 14.42 -16.59
N THR A 117 -11.76 13.31 -16.86
CA THR A 117 -12.13 12.36 -17.91
C THR A 117 -12.65 11.06 -17.29
N ALA A 118 -13.29 10.22 -18.11
CA ALA A 118 -13.68 8.87 -17.66
C ALA A 118 -12.47 8.03 -17.24
N ALA A 119 -11.32 8.21 -17.92
CA ALA A 119 -10.07 7.53 -17.60
C ALA A 119 -9.51 7.96 -16.23
N SER A 120 -9.39 9.26 -15.98
CA SER A 120 -8.89 9.77 -14.69
C SER A 120 -9.83 9.44 -13.52
N ALA A 121 -11.15 9.43 -13.75
CA ALA A 121 -12.12 8.96 -12.76
C ALA A 121 -11.91 7.46 -12.44
N LEU A 122 -11.63 6.65 -13.46
CA LEU A 122 -11.41 5.22 -13.30
C LEU A 122 -10.10 4.91 -12.54
N GLU A 123 -9.03 5.64 -12.86
CA GLU A 123 -7.75 5.57 -12.14
C GLU A 123 -7.94 5.96 -10.68
N ALA A 124 -8.66 7.06 -10.40
CA ALA A 124 -8.93 7.51 -9.03
C ALA A 124 -9.72 6.47 -8.22
N ILE A 125 -10.74 5.84 -8.81
CA ILE A 125 -11.49 4.76 -8.14
C ILE A 125 -10.56 3.55 -7.90
N SER A 126 -9.75 3.15 -8.89
CA SER A 126 -8.81 2.04 -8.74
C SER A 126 -7.82 2.28 -7.60
N HIS A 127 -7.27 3.48 -7.50
CA HIS A 127 -6.42 3.91 -6.40
C HIS A 127 -7.14 3.86 -5.05
N ALA A 128 -8.39 4.34 -4.97
CA ALA A 128 -9.17 4.31 -3.73
C ALA A 128 -9.42 2.86 -3.23
N PHE A 129 -9.68 1.92 -4.14
CA PHE A 129 -9.84 0.50 -3.80
C PHE A 129 -8.55 -0.12 -3.28
N PHE A 130 -7.41 0.21 -3.90
CA PHE A 130 -6.10 -0.25 -3.46
C PHE A 130 -5.73 0.33 -2.09
N SER A 131 -5.88 1.66 -1.90
CA SER A 131 -5.50 2.36 -0.67
C SER A 131 -6.20 1.80 0.57
N ILE A 132 -7.53 1.60 0.48
CA ILE A 132 -8.34 1.08 1.59
C ILE A 132 -8.12 -0.44 1.79
N GLY A 133 -7.53 -1.13 0.82
CA GLY A 133 -7.31 -2.58 0.89
C GLY A 133 -8.57 -3.41 0.68
N VAL A 134 -9.46 -2.95 -0.21
CA VAL A 134 -10.70 -3.68 -0.54
C VAL A 134 -10.34 -5.06 -1.11
N ALA A 135 -11.11 -6.09 -0.73
CA ALA A 135 -10.93 -7.48 -1.17
C ALA A 135 -9.59 -8.15 -0.78
N MET A 136 -8.83 -7.54 0.16
CA MET A 136 -7.63 -8.17 0.72
C MET A 136 -7.93 -9.07 1.93
N GLY A 137 -9.17 -9.05 2.45
CA GLY A 137 -9.58 -9.78 3.66
C GLY A 137 -9.27 -9.05 4.97
N LEU A 138 -8.50 -7.96 4.90
CA LEU A 138 -8.06 -7.17 6.05
C LEU A 138 -9.23 -6.60 6.88
N MET A 139 -10.13 -5.86 6.23
CA MET A 139 -11.26 -5.23 6.92
C MET A 139 -12.27 -6.24 7.46
N MET A 140 -12.38 -7.41 6.83
CA MET A 140 -13.24 -8.49 7.31
C MET A 140 -12.67 -9.08 8.62
N MET A 141 -11.36 -9.26 8.67
CA MET A 141 -10.64 -9.70 9.86
C MET A 141 -10.71 -8.71 11.01
N TYR A 142 -10.48 -7.42 10.75
CA TYR A 142 -10.61 -6.39 11.78
C TYR A 142 -12.06 -6.22 12.25
N GLY A 143 -13.03 -6.32 11.34
CA GLY A 143 -14.44 -6.37 11.69
C GLY A 143 -14.78 -7.56 12.61
N ALA A 144 -14.19 -8.73 12.37
CA ALA A 144 -14.39 -9.91 13.21
C ALA A 144 -13.84 -9.75 14.64
N PHE A 145 -12.85 -8.88 14.84
CA PHE A 145 -12.28 -8.56 16.16
C PHE A 145 -12.91 -7.34 16.83
N ALA A 146 -13.78 -6.60 16.13
CA ALA A 146 -14.39 -5.40 16.67
C ALA A 146 -15.36 -5.75 17.82
N PRO A 147 -15.28 -5.05 18.97
CA PRO A 147 -16.29 -5.16 20.02
C PRO A 147 -17.68 -4.80 19.50
N ARG A 148 -18.73 -5.44 20.05
CA ARG A 148 -20.13 -5.25 19.59
C ARG A 148 -20.65 -3.83 19.79
N GLU A 149 -20.01 -3.06 20.65
CA GLU A 149 -20.37 -1.69 21.00
C GLU A 149 -19.84 -0.67 19.99
N VAL A 150 -18.91 -1.07 19.10
CA VAL A 150 -18.30 -0.18 18.11
C VAL A 150 -19.22 -0.03 16.90
N SER A 151 -19.50 1.22 16.54
CA SER A 151 -20.27 1.53 15.33
C SER A 151 -19.44 1.31 14.07
N LEU A 152 -19.72 0.24 13.32
CA LEU A 152 -19.03 -0.06 12.05
C LEU A 152 -19.08 1.11 11.05
N PRO A 153 -20.22 1.79 10.81
CA PRO A 153 -20.25 2.92 9.89
C PRO A 153 -19.33 4.07 10.29
N GLN A 154 -19.30 4.43 11.58
CA GLN A 154 -18.45 5.51 12.09
C GLN A 154 -16.97 5.14 11.96
N THR A 155 -16.62 3.89 12.27
CA THR A 155 -15.26 3.36 12.08
C THR A 155 -14.85 3.40 10.62
N CYS A 156 -15.71 2.96 9.68
CA CYS A 156 -15.41 3.02 8.25
C CYS A 156 -15.16 4.46 7.77
N VAL A 157 -16.01 5.42 8.16
CA VAL A 157 -15.82 6.84 7.81
C VAL A 157 -14.51 7.38 8.38
N GLY A 158 -14.19 7.07 9.65
CA GLY A 158 -12.94 7.49 10.27
C GLY A 158 -11.70 6.94 9.57
N ILE A 159 -11.73 5.66 9.17
CA ILE A 159 -10.64 5.03 8.41
C ILE A 159 -10.47 5.72 7.05
N THR A 160 -11.55 5.95 6.31
CA THR A 160 -11.48 6.60 4.99
C THR A 160 -10.94 8.04 5.08
N ILE A 161 -11.38 8.82 6.08
CA ILE A 161 -10.88 10.19 6.28
C ILE A 161 -9.40 10.18 6.65
N ALA A 162 -8.97 9.27 7.53
CA ALA A 162 -7.58 9.16 7.94
C ALA A 162 -6.67 8.75 6.77
N ASP A 163 -7.07 7.73 6.01
CA ASP A 163 -6.38 7.24 4.81
C ASP A 163 -6.21 8.36 3.77
N THR A 164 -7.32 9.03 3.42
CA THR A 164 -7.30 10.14 2.46
C THR A 164 -6.48 11.32 2.97
N GLY A 165 -6.60 11.65 4.25
CA GLY A 165 -5.85 12.75 4.87
C GLY A 165 -4.35 12.51 4.84
N VAL A 166 -3.90 11.30 5.18
CA VAL A 166 -2.48 10.92 5.10
C VAL A 166 -1.99 10.93 3.65
N ALA A 167 -2.79 10.46 2.69
CA ALA A 167 -2.43 10.51 1.26
C ALA A 167 -2.24 11.95 0.75
N VAL A 168 -3.12 12.88 1.14
CA VAL A 168 -2.98 14.31 0.81
C VAL A 168 -1.73 14.90 1.48
N LEU A 169 -1.49 14.61 2.75
CA LEU A 169 -0.29 15.06 3.47
C LEU A 169 1.00 14.51 2.84
N ALA A 170 1.00 13.25 2.39
CA ALA A 170 2.12 12.67 1.66
C ALA A 170 2.38 13.38 0.33
N GLY A 171 1.33 13.76 -0.41
CA GLY A 171 1.48 14.59 -1.62
C GLY A 171 2.15 15.94 -1.31
N ILE A 172 1.74 16.61 -0.23
CA ILE A 172 2.35 17.87 0.22
C ILE A 172 3.81 17.68 0.63
N ALA A 173 4.16 16.52 1.18
CA ALA A 173 5.54 16.19 1.53
C ALA A 173 6.43 15.92 0.30
N ILE A 174 5.85 15.42 -0.79
CA ILE A 174 6.58 14.92 -1.96
C ILE A 174 6.70 16.00 -3.05
N PHE A 175 5.58 16.58 -3.50
CA PHE A 175 5.57 17.39 -4.72
C PHE A 175 6.42 18.67 -4.63
N PRO A 176 6.44 19.43 -3.52
CA PRO A 176 7.35 20.59 -3.40
C PRO A 176 8.83 20.23 -3.61
N LEU A 177 9.26 19.06 -3.10
CA LEU A 177 10.64 18.59 -3.27
C LEU A 177 10.94 18.24 -4.73
N VAL A 178 9.98 17.60 -5.41
CA VAL A 178 10.07 17.22 -6.82
C VAL A 178 10.20 18.48 -7.70
N PHE A 179 9.32 19.46 -7.52
CA PHE A 179 9.32 20.68 -8.33
C PHE A 179 10.53 21.58 -8.08
N ALA A 180 11.01 21.69 -6.84
CA ALA A 180 12.23 22.46 -6.54
C ALA A 180 13.46 21.96 -7.30
N ASN A 181 13.49 20.67 -7.64
CA ASN A 181 14.60 20.05 -8.36
C ASN A 181 14.33 19.92 -9.87
N GLY A 182 13.25 20.52 -10.38
CA GLY A 182 12.87 20.45 -11.80
C GLY A 182 12.54 19.03 -12.27
N LEU A 183 12.08 18.17 -11.36
CA LEU A 183 11.79 16.77 -11.63
C LEU A 183 10.31 16.56 -12.00
N GLU A 184 10.01 15.45 -12.68
CA GLU A 184 8.65 15.15 -13.12
C GLU A 184 7.84 14.42 -12.02
N PRO A 185 6.61 14.86 -11.71
CA PRO A 185 5.77 14.29 -10.64
C PRO A 185 5.07 12.97 -10.99
N GLY A 186 5.16 12.50 -12.24
CA GLY A 186 4.32 11.42 -12.79
C GLY A 186 4.97 10.02 -12.89
N SER A 187 6.08 9.76 -12.23
CA SER A 187 6.92 8.58 -12.54
C SER A 187 6.52 7.26 -11.85
N GLY A 188 5.32 7.14 -11.27
CA GLY A 188 4.88 5.89 -10.61
C GLY A 188 5.85 5.41 -9.51
N PRO A 189 6.18 4.10 -9.43
CA PRO A 189 7.16 3.57 -8.46
C PRO A 189 8.54 4.26 -8.53
N SER A 190 8.92 4.78 -9.69
CA SER A 190 10.17 5.50 -9.91
C SER A 190 10.22 6.86 -9.21
N LEU A 191 9.07 7.42 -8.79
CA LEU A 191 9.04 8.65 -8.01
C LEU A 191 9.79 8.46 -6.68
N VAL A 192 9.52 7.35 -5.99
CA VAL A 192 10.09 7.07 -4.67
C VAL A 192 11.55 6.66 -4.77
N PHE A 193 11.91 5.81 -5.73
CA PHE A 193 13.24 5.20 -5.80
C PHE A 193 14.23 5.89 -6.75
N LEU A 194 13.78 6.80 -7.62
CA LEU A 194 14.67 7.59 -8.47
C LEU A 194 14.55 9.08 -8.14
N THR A 195 13.34 9.61 -8.22
CA THR A 195 13.10 11.06 -8.18
C THR A 195 13.41 11.66 -6.80
N LEU A 196 12.90 11.04 -5.73
CA LEU A 196 13.14 11.54 -4.37
C LEU A 196 14.62 11.44 -3.93
N PRO A 197 15.36 10.35 -4.21
CA PRO A 197 16.80 10.31 -3.98
C PRO A 197 17.56 11.45 -4.66
N ILE A 198 17.22 11.79 -5.90
CA ILE A 198 17.82 12.93 -6.61
C ILE A 198 17.48 14.24 -5.88
N ALA A 199 16.21 14.44 -5.53
CA ALA A 199 15.77 15.64 -4.81
C ALA A 199 16.50 15.82 -3.48
N PHE A 200 16.53 14.79 -2.63
CA PHE A 200 17.27 14.84 -1.36
C PHE A 200 18.78 14.99 -1.57
N GLY A 201 19.33 14.48 -2.68
CA GLY A 201 20.73 14.64 -3.04
C GLY A 201 21.16 16.08 -3.32
N GLY A 202 20.23 16.89 -3.85
CA GLY A 202 20.46 18.29 -4.22
C GLY A 202 20.16 19.30 -3.12
N MET A 203 19.50 18.89 -2.02
CA MET A 203 18.96 19.82 -1.02
C MET A 203 19.77 19.86 0.28
N PRO A 204 19.79 21.01 0.99
CA PRO A 204 20.46 21.14 2.28
C PRO A 204 19.93 20.15 3.32
N GLY A 205 20.83 19.41 3.97
CA GLY A 205 20.44 18.39 4.95
C GLY A 205 19.69 17.19 4.38
N GLY A 206 19.66 17.00 3.05
CA GLY A 206 18.81 16.00 2.42
C GLY A 206 19.17 14.54 2.75
N SER A 207 20.39 14.22 3.19
CA SER A 207 20.69 12.89 3.75
C SER A 207 19.85 12.62 5.01
N PHE A 208 19.68 13.60 5.90
CA PHE A 208 18.90 13.47 7.13
C PHE A 208 17.40 13.37 6.83
N PHE A 209 16.87 14.28 6.02
CA PHE A 209 15.44 14.29 5.67
C PHE A 209 15.06 13.13 4.74
N GLY A 210 15.97 12.71 3.86
CA GLY A 210 15.83 11.48 3.06
C GLY A 210 15.77 10.24 3.94
N SER A 211 16.62 10.13 4.97
CA SER A 211 16.51 9.05 5.95
C SER A 211 15.18 9.07 6.69
N ILE A 212 14.71 10.24 7.13
CA ILE A 212 13.38 10.37 7.76
C ILE A 212 12.27 9.89 6.82
N PHE A 213 12.32 10.26 5.54
CA PHE A 213 11.34 9.87 4.54
C PHE A 213 11.31 8.36 4.33
N PHE A 214 12.45 7.72 4.09
CA PHE A 214 12.51 6.27 3.89
C PHE A 214 12.21 5.49 5.18
N LEU A 215 12.51 6.05 6.36
CA LEU A 215 12.09 5.48 7.64
C LEU A 215 10.56 5.52 7.80
N LEU A 216 9.94 6.66 7.46
CA LEU A 216 8.49 6.80 7.42
C LEU A 216 7.86 5.78 6.48
N LEU A 217 8.41 5.62 5.27
CA LEU A 217 7.91 4.68 4.30
C LEU A 217 8.07 3.23 4.78
N GLY A 218 9.18 2.92 5.44
CA GLY A 218 9.41 1.62 6.07
C GLY A 218 8.42 1.30 7.19
N PHE A 219 8.07 2.29 8.03
CA PHE A 219 7.05 2.12 9.06
C PHE A 219 5.66 1.95 8.48
N ALA A 220 5.29 2.74 7.47
CA ALA A 220 4.03 2.59 6.75
C ALA A 220 3.92 1.18 6.14
N ALA A 221 5.00 0.73 5.50
CA ALA A 221 5.06 -0.60 4.92
C ALA A 221 4.93 -1.70 5.97
N LEU A 222 5.64 -1.58 7.10
CA LEU A 222 5.55 -2.56 8.18
C LEU A 222 4.13 -2.66 8.76
N THR A 223 3.44 -1.54 8.97
CA THR A 223 2.05 -1.55 9.49
C THR A 223 1.09 -2.26 8.54
N SER A 224 1.20 -2.03 7.23
CA SER A 224 0.39 -2.70 6.22
C SER A 224 0.73 -4.19 6.09
N ALA A 225 2.01 -4.54 6.19
CA ALA A 225 2.47 -5.93 6.17
C ALA A 225 1.93 -6.75 7.34
N ILE A 226 1.96 -6.19 8.56
CA ILE A 226 1.37 -6.83 9.76
C ILE A 226 -0.12 -7.11 9.53
N ALA A 227 -0.84 -6.14 8.97
CA ALA A 227 -2.25 -6.26 8.62
C ALA A 227 -2.52 -7.43 7.64
N LEU A 228 -1.81 -7.46 6.52
CA LEU A 228 -1.97 -8.49 5.49
C LEU A 228 -1.60 -9.89 6.01
N MET A 229 -0.50 -9.98 6.75
CA MET A 229 -0.01 -11.24 7.31
C MET A 229 -0.96 -11.77 8.39
N GLU A 230 -1.54 -10.91 9.23
CA GLU A 230 -2.45 -11.32 10.30
C GLU A 230 -3.69 -12.04 9.78
N ALA A 231 -4.24 -11.56 8.66
CA ALA A 231 -5.41 -12.19 8.03
C ALA A 231 -5.10 -13.63 7.59
N ALA A 232 -3.91 -13.85 7.02
CA ALA A 232 -3.47 -15.18 6.62
C ALA A 232 -3.15 -16.09 7.83
N VAL A 233 -2.47 -15.56 8.83
CA VAL A 233 -2.11 -16.30 10.05
C VAL A 233 -3.35 -16.78 10.80
N THR A 234 -4.36 -15.92 10.93
CA THR A 234 -5.60 -16.26 11.62
C THR A 234 -6.36 -17.35 10.86
N LEU A 235 -6.45 -17.25 9.54
CA LEU A 235 -7.07 -18.30 8.72
C LEU A 235 -6.35 -19.65 8.88
N VAL A 236 -5.02 -19.66 8.83
CA VAL A 236 -4.22 -20.89 9.01
C VAL A 236 -4.37 -21.45 10.42
N GLN A 237 -4.36 -20.58 11.43
CA GLN A 237 -4.56 -20.96 12.83
C GLN A 237 -5.93 -21.62 13.04
N GLU A 238 -7.00 -21.07 12.48
CA GLU A 238 -8.36 -21.63 12.59
C GLU A 238 -8.51 -22.94 11.81
N ARG A 239 -7.99 -23.01 10.58
CA ARG A 239 -8.19 -24.16 9.69
C ARG A 239 -7.32 -25.36 10.07
N LEU A 240 -6.08 -25.12 10.49
CA LEU A 240 -5.12 -26.17 10.83
C LEU A 240 -4.94 -26.36 12.34
N GLN A 241 -5.65 -25.57 13.18
CA GLN A 241 -5.59 -25.64 14.64
C GLN A 241 -4.16 -25.51 15.21
N LEU A 242 -3.29 -24.79 14.49
CA LEU A 242 -1.90 -24.59 14.89
C LEU A 242 -1.78 -23.53 15.99
N GLY A 243 -0.75 -23.65 16.84
CA GLY A 243 -0.39 -22.57 17.76
C GLY A 243 0.04 -21.31 16.99
N ARG A 244 -0.09 -20.12 17.61
CA ARG A 244 0.17 -18.82 16.95
C ARG A 244 1.49 -18.78 16.19
N TRP A 245 2.60 -19.12 16.86
CA TRP A 245 3.93 -19.10 16.24
C TRP A 245 4.07 -20.10 15.10
N ALA A 246 3.48 -21.30 15.22
CA ALA A 246 3.50 -22.28 14.14
C ALA A 246 2.75 -21.75 12.92
N ALA A 247 1.54 -21.20 13.10
CA ALA A 247 0.78 -20.58 12.01
C ALA A 247 1.53 -19.39 11.39
N THR A 248 2.14 -18.51 12.21
CA THR A 248 2.95 -17.39 11.74
C THR A 248 4.16 -17.85 10.95
N LEU A 249 4.89 -18.86 11.40
CA LEU A 249 6.05 -19.38 10.68
C LEU A 249 5.65 -20.08 9.39
N SER A 250 4.56 -20.86 9.37
CA SER A 250 4.04 -21.48 8.15
C SER A 250 3.69 -20.42 7.09
N VAL A 251 2.94 -19.39 7.48
CA VAL A 251 2.61 -18.26 6.59
C VAL A 251 3.86 -17.47 6.20
N GLY A 252 4.77 -17.21 7.14
CA GLY A 252 6.00 -16.45 6.92
C GLY A 252 6.94 -17.14 5.93
N VAL A 253 7.19 -18.44 6.09
CA VAL A 253 8.08 -19.22 5.20
C VAL A 253 7.51 -19.30 3.79
N THR A 254 6.20 -19.55 3.67
CA THR A 254 5.52 -19.64 2.37
C THR A 254 5.51 -18.30 1.63
N LEU A 255 5.18 -17.20 2.32
CA LEU A 255 5.25 -15.85 1.75
C LEU A 255 6.68 -15.43 1.42
N TRP A 256 7.65 -15.76 2.28
CA TRP A 256 9.06 -15.49 2.03
C TRP A 256 9.55 -16.21 0.77
N GLY A 257 9.18 -17.48 0.58
CA GLY A 257 9.48 -18.26 -0.61
C GLY A 257 8.83 -17.71 -1.87
N LEU A 258 7.56 -17.27 -1.80
CA LEU A 258 6.90 -16.59 -2.91
C LEU A 258 7.56 -15.24 -3.24
N GLY A 259 8.02 -14.49 -2.23
CA GLY A 259 8.74 -13.24 -2.43
C GLY A 259 10.07 -13.42 -3.14
N TRP A 260 10.74 -14.58 -3.01
CA TRP A 260 11.92 -14.89 -3.81
C TRP A 260 11.63 -14.98 -5.31
N LEU A 261 10.42 -15.36 -5.71
CA LEU A 261 10.02 -15.31 -7.12
C LEU A 261 10.03 -13.87 -7.64
N THR A 262 9.61 -12.91 -6.79
CA THR A 262 9.67 -11.48 -7.08
C THR A 262 11.11 -10.94 -7.08
N VAL A 263 11.94 -11.35 -6.13
CA VAL A 263 13.37 -10.96 -6.09
C VAL A 263 14.09 -11.41 -7.36
N LEU A 264 13.84 -12.65 -7.79
CA LEU A 264 14.49 -13.23 -8.96
C LEU A 264 13.93 -12.71 -10.29
N SER A 265 12.71 -12.15 -10.31
CA SER A 265 12.13 -11.54 -11.51
C SER A 265 12.62 -10.11 -11.78
N PHE A 266 13.43 -9.54 -10.88
CA PHE A 266 14.15 -8.30 -11.15
C PHE A 266 15.52 -8.60 -11.78
N GLY A 267 16.13 -7.57 -12.38
CA GLY A 267 17.40 -7.69 -13.10
C GLY A 267 17.32 -8.68 -14.26
N GLU A 268 18.19 -9.69 -14.28
CA GLU A 268 18.23 -10.70 -15.36
C GLU A 268 16.89 -11.45 -15.53
N GLY A 269 16.10 -11.58 -14.46
CA GLY A 269 14.80 -12.23 -14.53
C GLY A 269 13.65 -11.35 -15.05
N ALA A 270 13.92 -10.07 -15.34
CA ALA A 270 12.92 -9.17 -15.90
C ALA A 270 12.46 -9.64 -17.29
N GLU A 271 13.39 -10.24 -18.06
CA GLU A 271 13.15 -10.79 -19.40
C GLU A 271 12.48 -12.19 -19.37
N TRP A 272 12.24 -12.76 -18.18
CA TRP A 272 11.60 -14.06 -18.09
C TRP A 272 10.15 -13.99 -18.54
N ASN A 273 9.77 -14.87 -19.45
CA ASN A 273 8.39 -15.01 -19.89
C ASN A 273 7.83 -16.35 -19.41
N VAL A 274 7.18 -16.33 -18.25
CA VAL A 274 6.60 -17.55 -17.67
C VAL A 274 5.24 -17.82 -18.28
N VAL A 275 4.36 -16.81 -18.27
CA VAL A 275 3.00 -16.90 -18.82
C VAL A 275 2.62 -15.57 -19.46
N ALA A 276 2.10 -15.62 -20.68
CA ALA A 276 1.50 -14.47 -21.39
C ALA A 276 2.41 -13.22 -21.47
N GLY A 277 3.72 -13.40 -21.62
CA GLY A 277 4.66 -12.28 -21.71
C GLY A 277 5.07 -11.69 -20.37
N LYS A 278 4.72 -12.32 -19.24
CA LYS A 278 4.96 -11.77 -17.90
C LYS A 278 6.00 -12.58 -17.14
N ASN A 279 6.86 -11.86 -16.42
CA ASN A 279 7.75 -12.45 -15.43
C ASN A 279 6.96 -12.84 -14.15
N PRO A 280 7.55 -13.59 -13.20
CA PRO A 280 6.85 -14.02 -11.99
C PRO A 280 6.21 -12.88 -11.17
N PHE A 281 6.91 -11.76 -10.98
CA PHE A 281 6.38 -10.60 -10.26
C PHE A 281 5.18 -10.01 -10.99
N GLU A 282 5.33 -9.70 -12.28
CA GLU A 282 4.28 -9.14 -13.11
C GLU A 282 3.04 -10.04 -13.17
N LEU A 283 3.24 -11.36 -13.16
CA LEU A 283 2.14 -12.31 -13.15
C LEU A 283 1.38 -12.28 -11.82
N ILE A 284 2.08 -12.23 -10.68
CA ILE A 284 1.45 -12.14 -9.36
C ILE A 284 0.74 -10.78 -9.19
N ASP A 285 1.41 -9.69 -9.60
CA ASP A 285 0.84 -8.34 -9.58
C ASP A 285 -0.42 -8.27 -10.44
N TYR A 286 -0.35 -8.70 -11.70
CA TYR A 286 -1.51 -8.76 -12.61
C TYR A 286 -2.64 -9.62 -12.05
N LEU A 287 -2.35 -10.84 -11.57
CA LEU A 287 -3.36 -11.71 -11.00
C LEU A 287 -4.06 -11.04 -9.81
N THR A 288 -3.30 -10.34 -8.96
CA THR A 288 -3.86 -9.74 -7.75
C THR A 288 -4.55 -8.41 -7.99
N ALA A 289 -3.85 -7.44 -8.57
CA ALA A 289 -4.31 -6.07 -8.76
C ALA A 289 -5.39 -5.96 -9.85
N THR A 290 -5.23 -6.70 -10.95
CA THR A 290 -6.16 -6.62 -12.08
C THR A 290 -7.35 -7.57 -11.96
N ILE A 291 -7.15 -8.78 -11.41
CA ILE A 291 -8.19 -9.82 -11.40
C ILE A 291 -8.78 -10.02 -10.00
N MET A 292 -7.98 -10.49 -9.04
CA MET A 292 -8.51 -10.96 -7.75
C MET A 292 -9.10 -9.84 -6.89
N MET A 293 -8.49 -8.64 -6.89
CA MET A 293 -8.96 -7.52 -6.09
C MET A 293 -10.28 -6.95 -6.62
N PRO A 294 -10.42 -6.61 -7.93
CA PRO A 294 -11.70 -6.18 -8.47
C PRO A 294 -12.77 -7.27 -8.36
N LEU A 295 -12.47 -8.50 -8.79
CA LEU A 295 -13.44 -9.59 -8.73
C LEU A 295 -13.91 -9.86 -7.29
N GLY A 296 -12.98 -9.91 -6.33
CA GLY A 296 -13.32 -10.08 -4.92
C GLY A 296 -14.17 -8.93 -4.38
N GLY A 297 -13.86 -7.69 -4.75
CA GLY A 297 -14.63 -6.50 -4.38
C GLY A 297 -16.06 -6.56 -4.92
N ALA A 298 -16.21 -6.88 -6.20
CA ALA A 298 -17.51 -7.02 -6.85
C ALA A 298 -18.35 -8.14 -6.23
N LEU A 299 -17.75 -9.31 -5.98
CA LEU A 299 -18.44 -10.45 -5.35
C LEU A 299 -18.88 -10.13 -3.92
N MET A 300 -18.05 -9.45 -3.13
CA MET A 300 -18.44 -9.00 -1.79
C MET A 300 -19.56 -7.97 -1.83
N ALA A 301 -19.49 -7.00 -2.74
CA ALA A 301 -20.54 -6.00 -2.91
C ALA A 301 -21.87 -6.63 -3.36
N LEU A 302 -21.82 -7.58 -4.30
CA LEU A 302 -23.00 -8.33 -4.73
C LEU A 302 -23.57 -9.20 -3.62
N PHE A 303 -22.72 -9.90 -2.86
CA PHE A 303 -23.15 -10.72 -1.73
C PHE A 303 -23.83 -9.87 -0.65
N ALA A 304 -23.18 -8.80 -0.19
CA ALA A 304 -23.73 -7.92 0.84
C ALA A 304 -24.97 -7.14 0.34
N GLY A 305 -24.98 -6.74 -0.93
CA GLY A 305 -26.09 -6.01 -1.53
C GLY A 305 -27.33 -6.88 -1.78
N TRP A 306 -27.16 -8.08 -2.32
CA TRP A 306 -28.26 -8.90 -2.83
C TRP A 306 -28.58 -10.13 -1.98
N GLN A 307 -27.58 -10.79 -1.39
CA GLN A 307 -27.77 -12.06 -0.70
C GLN A 307 -28.06 -11.90 0.80
N MET A 308 -27.49 -10.87 1.45
CA MET A 308 -27.70 -10.64 2.88
C MET A 308 -29.11 -10.12 3.19
N LYS A 309 -29.71 -10.63 4.27
CA LYS A 309 -31.02 -10.16 4.75
C LYS A 309 -30.91 -8.71 5.22
N ARG A 310 -31.86 -7.87 4.81
CA ARG A 310 -31.89 -6.45 5.19
C ARG A 310 -31.93 -6.24 6.71
N SER A 311 -32.63 -7.10 7.45
CA SER A 311 -32.69 -7.04 8.92
C SER A 311 -31.32 -7.27 9.58
N LEU A 312 -30.50 -8.16 9.01
CA LEU A 312 -29.14 -8.38 9.47
C LEU A 312 -28.28 -7.15 9.20
N LEU A 313 -28.34 -6.60 7.99
CA LEU A 313 -27.58 -5.39 7.64
C LEU A 313 -27.95 -4.19 8.53
N LEU A 314 -29.23 -3.97 8.78
CA LEU A 314 -29.68 -2.89 9.67
C LEU A 314 -29.19 -3.10 11.11
N GLY A 315 -29.22 -4.35 11.60
CA GLY A 315 -28.72 -4.70 12.93
C GLY A 315 -27.22 -4.44 13.08
N GLU A 316 -26.41 -4.95 12.14
CA GLU A 316 -24.95 -4.80 12.17
C GLU A 316 -24.50 -3.35 11.94
N LEU A 317 -25.22 -2.58 11.14
CA LEU A 317 -24.94 -1.14 10.93
C LEU A 317 -25.45 -0.27 12.08
N GLY A 318 -26.33 -0.79 12.95
CA GLY A 318 -27.03 0.00 13.95
C GLY A 318 -27.93 1.08 13.33
N TRP A 319 -28.42 0.87 12.11
CA TRP A 319 -29.21 1.83 11.36
C TRP A 319 -30.70 1.48 11.38
N GLN A 320 -31.54 2.51 11.29
CA GLN A 320 -32.97 2.35 11.07
C GLN A 320 -33.29 2.31 9.56
N PRO A 321 -34.38 1.65 9.14
CA PRO A 321 -34.86 1.77 7.77
C PRO A 321 -35.08 3.24 7.42
N GLY A 322 -34.40 3.73 6.37
CA GLY A 322 -34.45 5.14 6.01
C GLY A 322 -33.71 5.44 4.72
N LYS A 323 -33.74 6.72 4.29
CA LYS A 323 -33.12 7.17 3.04
C LYS A 323 -31.62 6.86 2.98
N LEU A 324 -30.90 7.01 4.10
CA LEU A 324 -29.47 6.72 4.19
C LEU A 324 -29.18 5.23 3.92
N PHE A 325 -29.90 4.33 4.58
CA PHE A 325 -29.75 2.89 4.36
C PHE A 325 -30.10 2.49 2.92
N THR A 326 -31.19 3.05 2.38
CA THR A 326 -31.60 2.78 0.99
C THR A 326 -30.56 3.29 -0.02
N LEU A 327 -30.00 4.47 0.20
CA LEU A 327 -28.93 5.03 -0.63
C LEU A 327 -27.68 4.16 -0.56
N TRP A 328 -27.20 3.84 0.64
CA TRP A 328 -26.06 2.96 0.85
C TRP A 328 -26.25 1.59 0.18
N LEU A 329 -27.43 0.98 0.36
CA LEU A 329 -27.75 -0.30 -0.26
C LEU A 329 -27.82 -0.20 -1.79
N ALA A 330 -28.32 0.91 -2.34
CA ALA A 330 -28.33 1.15 -3.79
C ALA A 330 -26.90 1.31 -4.35
N LEU A 331 -26.05 2.05 -3.65
CA LEU A 331 -24.63 2.19 -4.01
C LEU A 331 -23.94 0.82 -4.01
N LEU A 332 -24.18 0.01 -2.97
CA LEU A 332 -23.60 -1.32 -2.84
C LEU A 332 -24.11 -2.33 -3.89
N ARG A 333 -25.38 -2.23 -4.28
CA ARG A 333 -26.01 -3.16 -5.25
C ARG A 333 -25.65 -2.88 -6.70
N TRP A 334 -25.45 -1.60 -7.05
CA TRP A 334 -25.37 -1.17 -8.43
C TRP A 334 -24.07 -0.43 -8.72
N VAL A 335 -23.80 0.65 -7.98
CA VAL A 335 -22.68 1.56 -8.29
C VAL A 335 -21.33 0.89 -8.04
N ALA A 336 -21.13 0.28 -6.86
CA ALA A 336 -19.87 -0.36 -6.53
C ALA A 336 -19.55 -1.55 -7.45
N PRO A 337 -20.45 -2.54 -7.67
CA PRO A 337 -20.18 -3.62 -8.61
C PRO A 337 -19.93 -3.13 -10.04
N ALA A 338 -20.72 -2.16 -10.54
CA ALA A 338 -20.54 -1.63 -11.88
C ALA A 338 -19.19 -0.92 -12.04
N ALA A 339 -18.83 -0.03 -11.11
CA ALA A 339 -17.54 0.66 -11.13
C ALA A 339 -16.36 -0.33 -11.14
N ILE A 340 -16.41 -1.35 -10.28
CA ILE A 340 -15.37 -2.37 -10.18
C ILE A 340 -15.28 -3.21 -11.47
N LEU A 341 -16.41 -3.60 -12.06
CA LEU A 341 -16.42 -4.36 -13.30
C LEU A 341 -15.93 -3.52 -14.49
N ILE A 342 -16.21 -2.22 -14.52
CA ILE A 342 -15.67 -1.29 -15.53
C ILE A 342 -14.15 -1.13 -15.35
N ILE A 343 -13.65 -1.03 -14.11
CA ILE A 343 -12.20 -1.01 -13.83
C ILE A 343 -11.56 -2.29 -14.37
N MET A 344 -12.12 -3.44 -13.99
CA MET A 344 -11.61 -4.74 -14.42
C MET A 344 -11.65 -4.88 -15.94
N TYR A 345 -12.72 -4.42 -16.60
CA TYR A 345 -12.82 -4.45 -18.05
C TYR A 345 -11.73 -3.61 -18.73
N ASN A 346 -11.53 -2.37 -18.29
CA ASN A 346 -10.49 -1.51 -18.86
C ASN A 346 -9.09 -2.06 -18.56
N ALA A 347 -8.83 -2.59 -17.36
CA ALA A 347 -7.53 -3.18 -17.05
C ALA A 347 -7.23 -4.47 -17.87
N LEU A 348 -8.25 -5.16 -18.37
CA LEU A 348 -8.11 -6.36 -19.21
C LEU A 348 -8.08 -6.07 -20.72
N PHE A 349 -8.81 -5.04 -21.18
CA PHE A 349 -9.08 -4.81 -22.60
C PHE A 349 -8.84 -3.37 -23.06
N GLY A 350 -8.72 -2.42 -22.13
CA GLY A 350 -8.35 -1.03 -22.40
C GLY A 350 -6.82 -0.96 -22.48
N GLY A 351 -6.30 -1.01 -23.70
CA GLY A 351 -4.88 -0.81 -23.98
C GLY A 351 -4.42 0.62 -23.73
#